data_AF-A0A178M5G5-F1
#
_entry.id   AF-A0A178M5G5-F1
#
_cell.length_a   1.000
_cell.length_b   1.000
_cell.length_c   1.000
_cell.angle_alpha   90.00
_cell.angle_beta   90.00
_cell.angle_gamma   90.00
#
_symmetry.space_group_name_H-M   'P 1'
#
loop_
_entity.id
_entity.type
_entity.pdbx_description
1 polymer ?
#
loop_
_entity_poly.entity_id
_entity_poly.type
_entity_poly.pdbx_seq_one_letter_code
_entity_poly.pdbx_strand_id
1 'polypeptide(L)' 'MKIIGRWTEASDRAIKNWLAGRSVPSGFHLVVLMMKSDAVLKVVMAAAGRESYSAATICAGSEAAGIVTPSAMAMSEDI' A
#
# COMPACT_ATOMS: atom_id res chain seq x y z
N MET A 1 -12.52 7.48 11.93
CA MET A 1 -13.64 6.49 11.80
C MET A 1 -14.41 6.71 10.51
N LYS A 2 -14.97 7.89 10.26
CA LYS A 2 -15.77 8.19 9.05
C LYS A 2 -15.11 7.84 7.71
N ILE A 3 -13.79 8.07 7.58
CA ILE A 3 -13.02 7.70 6.37
C ILE A 3 -12.92 6.18 6.20
N ILE A 4 -12.56 5.48 7.28
CA ILE A 4 -12.47 4.01 7.32
C ILE A 4 -13.85 3.40 7.00
N GLY A 5 -14.92 3.90 7.62
CA GLY A 5 -16.29 3.45 7.36
C GLY A 5 -16.74 3.70 5.93
N ARG A 6 -16.32 4.81 5.31
CA ARG A 6 -16.60 5.06 3.88
C ARG A 6 -15.90 4.06 2.96
N TRP A 7 -14.76 3.51 3.37
CA TRP A 7 -14.03 2.55 2.56
C TRP A 7 -14.53 1.13 2.78
N THR A 8 -14.74 0.73 4.04
CA THR A 8 -14.98 -0.66 4.41
C THR A 8 -16.46 -0.97 4.67
N GLU A 9 -17.35 0.02 4.63
CA GLU A 9 -18.78 -0.10 4.99
C GLU A 9 -19.03 -0.69 6.39
N ALA A 10 -18.00 -0.66 7.24
CA ALA A 10 -18.05 -1.24 8.57
C ALA A 10 -18.74 -0.28 9.54
N SER A 11 -19.45 -0.84 10.54
CA SER A 11 -20.07 -0.03 11.58
C SER A 11 -19.02 0.72 12.41
N ASP A 12 -19.36 1.90 12.91
CA ASP A 12 -18.49 2.69 13.79
C ASP A 12 -18.06 1.90 15.04
N ARG A 13 -18.91 0.99 15.53
CA ARG A 13 -18.57 0.08 16.64
C ARG A 13 -17.46 -0.89 16.25
N ALA A 14 -17.53 -1.49 15.06
CA ALA A 14 -16.48 -2.39 14.57
C ALA A 14 -15.15 -1.65 14.40
N ILE A 15 -15.18 -0.47 13.77
CA ILE A 15 -13.97 0.35 13.58
C ILE A 15 -13.35 0.75 14.93
N LYS A 16 -14.17 1.15 15.91
CA LYS A 16 -13.71 1.43 17.28
C LYS A 16 -13.03 0.24 17.93
N ASN A 17 -13.55 -0.96 17.71
CA ASN A 17 -12.96 -2.17 18.26
C ASN A 17 -11.67 -2.56 17.56
N TRP A 18 -11.55 -2.37 16.25
CA TRP A 18 -10.30 -2.56 15.50
C TRP A 18 -9.20 -1.62 15.98
N LEU A 19 -9.51 -0.33 16.07
CA LEU A 19 -8.54 0.69 16.50
C LEU A 19 -8.11 0.52 17.96
N ALA A 20 -8.96 -0.09 18.79
CA ALA A 20 -8.64 -0.42 20.17
C ALA A 20 -8.06 -1.84 20.35
N GLY A 21 -7.81 -2.58 19.27
CA GLY A 21 -7.26 -3.94 19.31
C GLY A 21 -8.20 -5.00 19.93
N ARG A 22 -9.49 -4.70 20.13
CA ARG A 22 -10.46 -5.63 20.74
C ARG A 22 -11.01 -6.65 19.76
N SER A 23 -11.00 -6.33 18.47
CA SER A 23 -11.37 -7.25 17.39
C SER A 23 -10.50 -6.96 16.18
N VAL A 24 -10.40 -7.93 15.27
CA VAL A 24 -9.69 -7.74 13.99
C VAL A 24 -10.66 -7.50 12.84
N PRO A 25 -10.26 -6.75 11.80
CA PRO A 25 -11.04 -6.68 10.57
C PRO A 25 -11.10 -8.06 9.90
N SER A 26 -12.19 -8.34 9.19
CA SER A 26 -12.21 -9.51 8.30
C SER A 26 -11.20 -9.34 7.17
N GLY A 27 -10.82 -10.43 6.50
CA GLY A 27 -9.89 -10.38 5.37
C GLY A 27 -10.32 -9.38 4.29
N PHE A 28 -11.61 -9.33 3.97
CA PHE A 28 -12.17 -8.35 3.05
C PHE A 28 -11.90 -6.90 3.49
N HIS A 29 -12.25 -6.56 4.73
CA HIS A 29 -12.04 -5.21 5.24
C HIS A 29 -10.56 -4.83 5.32
N LEU A 30 -9.69 -5.79 5.65
CA LEU A 30 -8.25 -5.56 5.69
C LEU A 30 -7.68 -5.25 4.30
N VAL A 31 -8.08 -6.02 3.28
CA VAL A 31 -7.65 -5.77 1.89
C VAL A 31 -8.10 -4.41 1.42
N VAL A 32 -9.35 -4.02 1.70
CA VAL A 32 -9.86 -2.68 1.37
C VAL A 32 -9.02 -1.58 2.04
N LEU A 33 -8.63 -1.75 3.31
CA LEU A 33 -7.77 -0.79 4.00
C LEU A 33 -6.38 -0.70 3.38
N MET A 34 -5.79 -1.83 2.99
CA MET A 34 -4.49 -1.87 2.32
C MET A 34 -4.53 -1.21 0.93
N MET A 35 -5.63 -1.34 0.19
CA MET A 35 -5.81 -0.67 -1.11
C MET A 35 -5.98 0.84 -1.00
N LYS A 36 -6.54 1.34 0.11
CA LYS A 36 -6.83 2.77 0.30
C LYS A 36 -5.77 3.50 1.12
N SER A 37 -4.88 2.78 1.80
CA SER A 37 -3.88 3.35 2.69
C SER A 37 -2.55 2.59 2.60
N ASP A 38 -1.56 3.27 2.02
CA ASP A 38 -0.19 2.78 1.93
C ASP A 38 0.43 2.54 3.31
N ALA A 39 0.05 3.32 4.32
CA ALA A 39 0.51 3.13 5.69
C ALA A 39 0.05 1.77 6.25
N VAL A 40 -1.21 1.39 5.98
CA VAL A 40 -1.74 0.09 6.42
C VAL A 40 -1.04 -1.04 5.67
N LEU A 41 -0.86 -0.89 4.35
CA LEU A 41 -0.14 -1.86 3.53
C LEU A 41 1.31 -2.06 4.03
N LYS A 42 2.04 -0.98 4.31
CA LYS A 42 3.41 -1.03 4.84
C LYS A 42 3.49 -1.77 6.17
N VAL A 43 2.60 -1.46 7.12
CA VAL A 43 2.56 -2.12 8.43
C VAL A 43 2.25 -3.61 8.29
N VAL A 44 1.30 -3.98 7.43
CA VAL A 44 0.97 -5.39 7.19
C VAL A 44 2.13 -6.15 6.51
N MET A 45 2.80 -5.53 5.53
CA MET A 45 3.97 -6.14 4.88
C MET A 45 5.16 -6.29 5.84
N ALA A 46 5.41 -5.29 6.68
CA ALA A 46 6.44 -5.39 7.72
C ALA A 46 6.09 -6.49 8.74
N ALA A 47 4.83 -6.58 9.17
CA ALA A 47 4.37 -7.65 10.06
C ALA A 47 4.48 -9.04 9.41
N ALA A 48 4.40 -9.13 8.08
CA ALA A 48 4.59 -10.36 7.31
C ALA A 48 6.07 -10.69 7.03
N GLY A 49 7.03 -9.87 7.46
CA GLY A 49 8.45 -10.02 7.12
C GLY A 49 8.74 -9.85 5.63
N ARG A 50 7.95 -9.01 4.95
CA ARG A 50 8.01 -8.75 3.49
C ARG A 50 8.17 -7.25 3.22
N GLU A 51 8.92 -6.55 4.05
CA GLU A 51 9.15 -5.11 3.94
C GLU A 51 9.70 -4.69 2.55
N SER A 52 10.47 -5.56 1.91
CA SER A 52 11.09 -5.34 0.59
C SER A 52 10.07 -5.13 -0.54
N TYR A 53 8.86 -5.69 -0.42
CA TYR A 53 7.79 -5.50 -1.41
C TYR A 53 7.11 -4.13 -1.31
N SER A 54 7.33 -3.40 -0.20
CA SER A 54 6.67 -2.12 0.06
C SER A 54 7.43 -0.90 -0.48
N ALA A 55 8.75 -1.01 -0.72
CA ALA A 55 9.56 0.12 -1.16
C ALA A 55 9.42 0.42 -2.67
N ALA A 56 9.45 -0.63 -3.51
CA ALA A 56 9.46 -0.48 -4.97
C ALA A 56 8.16 0.15 -5.52
N THR A 57 6.99 -0.26 -5.01
CA THR A 57 5.70 0.26 -5.47
C THR A 57 5.40 1.67 -4.95
N ILE A 58 5.87 2.00 -3.73
CA ILE A 58 5.60 3.31 -3.12
C ILE A 58 6.56 4.38 -3.66
N CYS A 59 7.81 4.05 -3.98
CA CYS A 59 8.71 4.97 -4.69
C CYS A 59 8.24 5.23 -6.14
N ALA A 60 7.73 4.22 -6.84
CA ALA A 60 7.18 4.40 -8.18
C ALA A 60 5.94 5.33 -8.24
N GLY A 61 5.29 5.59 -7.11
CA GLY A 61 4.20 6.57 -6.98
C GLY A 61 4.65 8.02 -6.76
N SER A 62 5.95 8.27 -6.56
CA SER A 62 6.50 9.61 -6.25
C SER A 62 7.75 9.97 -7.09
N GLU A 63 8.01 9.27 -8.20
CA GLU A 63 9.12 9.57 -9.13
C GLU A 63 8.66 10.30 -10.40
N ALA A 64 7.75 11.26 -10.25
CA ALA A 64 7.57 12.33 -11.24
C ALA A 64 8.22 13.63 -10.73
N ALA A 65 9.54 13.59 -10.46
CA ALA A 65 10.34 14.80 -10.32
C ALA A 65 11.85 14.49 -10.44
N GLY A 66 12.32 14.37 -11.68
CA GLY A 66 13.72 14.68 -12.00
C GLY A 66 14.65 13.49 -12.19
N ILE A 67 15.03 13.33 -13.48
CA ILE A 67 16.29 12.75 -13.96
C ILE A 67 16.31 11.21 -14.00
N VAL A 68 15.95 10.64 -15.16
CA VAL A 68 16.84 9.72 -15.91
C VAL A 68 16.32 9.49 -17.34
N THR A 69 16.90 10.23 -18.29
CA THR A 69 17.28 9.71 -19.62
C THR A 69 18.65 10.31 -19.93
N PRO A 70 19.48 9.76 -20.84
CA PRO A 70 19.51 8.42 -21.45
C PRO A 70 20.95 7.83 -21.46
N SER A 71 21.20 6.59 -21.00
CA SER A 71 22.43 5.88 -21.39
C SER A 71 22.42 4.42 -20.90
N ALA A 72 22.04 3.47 -21.75
CA ALA A 72 22.54 2.09 -21.76
C ALA A 72 21.68 1.16 -22.64
N MET A 73 21.39 1.55 -23.88
CA MET A 73 20.91 0.58 -24.86
C MET A 73 21.63 0.80 -26.19
N ALA A 74 22.91 0.45 -26.18
CA ALA A 74 23.66 0.12 -27.38
C ALA A 74 23.70 -1.41 -27.51
N MET A 75 22.80 -1.95 -28.33
CA MET A 75 22.99 -3.15 -29.14
C MET A 75 22.21 -2.81 -30.42
N SER A 76 22.85 -2.29 -31.47
CA SER A 76 23.53 -3.05 -32.53
C SER A 76 22.62 -4.05 -33.22
N GLU A 77 21.74 -3.57 -34.10
CA GLU A 77 21.16 -4.35 -35.21
C GLU A 77 21.12 -3.45 -36.47
N ASP A 78 21.97 -3.85 -37.44
CA ASP A 78 21.89 -3.68 -38.90
C ASP A 78 21.82 -2.28 -39.57
N ILE A 79 22.99 -1.79 -40.03
CA ILE A 79 23.42 -1.59 -41.44
C ILE A 79 24.76 -0.86 -41.49
#